data_AF-A0A973TNV4-F1
#
_entry.id   AF-A0A973TNV4-F1
#
_cell.length_a   1.000
_cell.length_b   1.000
_cell.length_c   1.000
_cell.angle_alpha   90.00
_cell.angle_beta   90.00
_cell.angle_gamma   90.00
#
_symmetry.space_group_name_H-M   'P 1'
#
loop_
_entity.id
_entity.type
_entity.pdbx_description
1 polymer ?
#
loop_
_entity_poly.entity_id
_entity_poly.type
_entity_poly.pdbx_seq_one_letter_code
_entity_poly.pdbx_strand_id
1 'polypeptide(L)' 'MHETDKNISLTRHLIEEQRADRIGADLRLLIEVVARACKSISVSVGKGALGGVLGEAGSGNIQG' A
#
# COMPACT_ATOMS: atom_id res chain seq x y z
N MET A 1 9.36 2.92 -30.31
CA MET A 1 8.48 1.96 -29.60
C MET A 1 8.25 2.49 -28.20
N HIS A 2 7.14 3.19 -27.97
CA HIS A 2 6.65 3.50 -26.62
C HIS A 2 5.55 2.50 -26.33
N GLU A 3 5.82 1.53 -25.46
CA GLU A 3 4.82 0.58 -24.98
C GLU A 3 4.11 1.19 -23.76
N THR A 4 3.09 2.00 -24.04
CA THR A 4 2.26 2.67 -23.03
C THR A 4 1.20 1.70 -22.49
N ASP A 5 1.19 1.58 -21.16
CA ASP A 5 0.10 1.13 -20.28
C ASP A 5 -0.42 -0.31 -20.40
N LYS A 6 0.47 -1.27 -20.14
CA LYS A 6 0.02 -2.54 -19.53
C LYS A 6 -0.39 -2.28 -18.07
N ASN A 7 -1.66 -2.52 -17.75
CA ASN A 7 -2.11 -2.64 -16.35
C ASN A 7 -1.39 -3.81 -15.67
N ILE A 8 -0.23 -3.52 -15.08
CA ILE A 8 0.57 -4.46 -14.30
C ILE A 8 0.28 -4.26 -12.82
N SER A 9 0.06 -5.35 -12.09
CA SER A 9 -0.09 -5.26 -10.64
C SER A 9 1.22 -4.85 -9.97
N LEU A 10 1.14 -4.10 -8.87
CA LEU A 10 2.32 -3.70 -8.10
C LEU A 10 3.21 -4.89 -7.73
N THR A 11 2.60 -5.99 -7.26
CA THR A 11 3.34 -7.22 -6.93
C THR A 11 4.11 -7.78 -8.14
N ARG A 12 3.51 -7.77 -9.33
CA ARG A 12 4.18 -8.27 -10.54
C ARG A 12 5.32 -7.34 -10.95
N HIS A 13 5.08 -6.03 -10.93
CA HIS A 13 6.11 -5.03 -11.22
C HIS A 13 7.32 -5.23 -10.29
N LEU A 14 7.12 -5.32 -8.98
CA LEU A 14 8.21 -5.49 -8.01
C LEU A 14 8.97 -6.82 -8.17
N ILE A 15 8.30 -7.90 -8.59
CA ILE A 15 8.99 -9.17 -8.91
C ILE A 15 9.87 -9.00 -10.14
N GLU A 16 9.41 -8.29 -11.17
CA GLU A 16 10.18 -8.02 -12.39
C GLU A 16 11.38 -7.11 -12.10
N GLU A 17 11.21 -6.08 -11.27
CA GLU A 17 12.29 -5.20 -10.79
C GLU A 17 13.35 -5.97 -9.99
N GLN A 18 12.94 -6.87 -9.08
CA GLN A 18 13.89 -7.69 -8.31
C GLN A 18 14.64 -8.68 -9.23
N ARG A 19 13.95 -9.30 -10.20
CA ARG A 19 14.60 -10.21 -11.17
C ARG A 19 15.60 -9.50 -12.08
N ALA A 20 15.38 -8.22 -12.34
CA ALA A 20 16.29 -7.38 -13.08
C ALA A 20 17.40 -6.77 -12.20
N ASP A 21 17.52 -7.20 -10.94
CA ASP A 21 18.53 -6.76 -9.97
C ASP A 21 18.50 -5.24 -9.70
N ARG A 22 17.35 -4.59 -9.93
CA ARG A 22 17.15 -3.15 -9.71
C ARG A 22 16.76 -2.83 -8.27
N ILE A 23 16.19 -3.80 -7.55
CA ILE A 23 15.85 -3.71 -6.13
C ILE A 23 16.22 -4.99 -5.39
N GLY A 24 16.62 -4.85 -4.12
CA GLY A 24 16.86 -5.97 -3.23
C GLY A 24 15.56 -6.63 -2.72
N ALA A 25 15.68 -7.86 -2.23
CA ALA A 25 14.55 -8.62 -1.67
C ALA A 25 13.88 -7.92 -0.49
N ASP A 26 14.67 -7.28 0.38
CA ASP A 26 14.16 -6.58 1.57
C ASP A 26 13.31 -5.36 1.19
N LEU A 27 13.73 -4.60 0.17
CA LEU A 27 12.96 -3.45 -0.32
C LEU A 27 11.62 -3.91 -0.93
N ARG A 28 11.63 -4.97 -1.74
CA ARG A 28 10.38 -5.55 -2.26
C ARG A 28 9.46 -5.98 -1.13
N LEU A 29 9.99 -6.67 -0.11
CA LEU A 29 9.21 -7.13 1.03
C LEU A 29 8.59 -5.95 1.79
N LEU A 30 9.37 -4.91 2.06
CA LEU A 30 8.90 -3.70 2.73
C LEU A 30 7.73 -3.07 1.98
N ILE A 31 7.86 -2.90 0.66
CA ILE A 31 6.79 -2.30 -0.16
C ILE A 31 5.54 -3.20 -0.16
N GLU A 32 5.70 -4.53 -0.21
CA GLU A 32 4.57 -5.46 -0.16
C GLU A 32 3.82 -5.39 1.19
N VAL A 33 4.54 -5.20 2.30
CA VAL A 33 3.94 -4.98 3.63
C VAL A 33 3.15 -3.67 3.66
N VAL A 34 3.73 -2.57 3.14
CA VAL A 34 3.05 -1.27 3.08
C VAL A 34 1.80 -1.35 2.21
N ALA A 35 1.87 -1.96 1.03
CA ALA A 35 0.73 -2.13 0.13
C ALA A 35 -0.42 -2.91 0.80
N ARG A 36 -0.09 -3.93 1.57
CA ARG A 36 -1.07 -4.71 2.36
C ARG A 36 -1.71 -3.86 3.45
N ALA A 37 -0.92 -3.06 4.17
CA ALA A 37 -1.44 -2.13 5.17
C ALA A 37 -2.39 -1.11 4.55
N CYS A 38 -2.01 -0.50 3.42
CA CYS A 38 -2.86 0.42 2.66
C CYS A 38 -4.19 -0.24 2.28
N LYS A 39 -4.15 -1.46 1.74
CA LYS A 39 -5.37 -2.20 1.37
C LYS A 39 -6.28 -2.45 2.57
N SER A 40 -5.71 -2.80 3.73
CA SER A 40 -6.47 -2.99 4.96
C SER A 40 -7.10 -1.68 5.44
N ILE A 41 -6.35 -0.58 5.41
CA ILE A 41 -6.86 0.75 5.78
C ILE A 41 -8.00 1.15 4.85
N SER A 42 -7.87 0.98 3.53
CA SER A 42 -8.94 1.31 2.58
C SER A 42 -10.22 0.53 2.84
N VAL A 43 -10.12 -0.76 3.20
CA VAL A 43 -11.27 -1.57 3.61
C VAL A 43 -11.90 -1.03 4.89
N SER A 44 -11.09 -0.70 5.89
CA SER A 44 -11.56 -0.12 7.16
C SER A 44 -12.20 1.25 6.98
N VAL A 45 -11.68 2.10 6.10
CA VAL A 45 -12.27 3.41 5.75
C VAL A 45 -13.60 3.23 5.02
N GLY A 46 -13.64 2.37 3.99
CA GLY A 46 -14.85 2.09 3.23
C GLY A 46 -15.99 1.51 4.09
N LYS A 47 -15.64 0.69 5.09
CA LYS A 47 -16.59 0.18 6.09
C LYS A 47 -16.86 1.16 7.23
N GLY A 48 -15.89 1.96 7.62
CA GLY A 48 -15.97 2.92 8.72
C GLY A 48 -16.96 4.05 8.45
N ALA A 49 -17.12 4.45 7.19
CA ALA A 49 -18.18 5.34 6.73
C ALA A 49 -19.59 4.77 7.01
N LEU A 50 -19.74 3.45 7.06
CA LEU A 50 -21.01 2.76 7.34
C LEU A 50 -21.20 2.43 8.83
N GLY A 51 -20.13 2.46 9.63
CA GLY A 51 -20.13 2.00 11.04
C GLY A 51 -20.08 3.11 12.11
N GLY A 52 -20.07 4.39 11.74
CA GLY A 52 -20.04 5.52 12.69
C GLY A 52 -18.70 5.69 13.43
N VAL A 53 -17.63 5.04 12.98
CA VAL A 53 -16.30 5.00 13.63
C VAL A 53 -15.40 6.18 13.27
N LEU A 54 -15.93 7.15 12.51
CA LEU A 54 -15.28 8.45 12.29
C LEU A 54 -15.54 9.33 13.52
N GLY A 55 -14.79 9.07 14.59
CA GLY A 55 -14.79 9.85 15.82
C GLY A 55 -13.36 10.02 16.32
N GLU A 56 -13.15 10.97 17.22
CA GLU A 56 -11.83 11.24 17.79
C GLU A 56 -11.36 10.06 18.67
N ALA A 57 -10.11 9.62 18.50
CA ALA A 57 -9.55 8.48 19.23
C ALA A 57 -9.30 8.77 20.74
N GLY A 58 -9.66 9.96 21.23
CA GLY A 58 -9.50 10.36 22.63
C GLY A 58 -8.05 10.53 23.09
N SER A 59 -7.08 10.48 22.17
CA SER A 59 -5.66 10.64 22.42
C SER A 59 -5.05 11.55 21.35
N GLY A 60 -4.40 12.62 21.80
CA GLY A 60 -3.65 13.52 20.93
C GLY A 60 -2.38 12.86 20.40
N ASN A 61 -2.02 13.20 19.17
CA ASN A 61 -0.71 12.94 18.62
C ASN A 61 0.34 13.83 19.34
N ILE A 62 1.62 13.45 19.27
CA ILE A 62 2.72 14.27 19.81
C ILE A 62 2.77 15.68 19.18
N GLN A 63 2.07 15.89 18.06
CA GLN A 63 2.07 17.12 17.28
C GLN A 63 0.86 18.05 17.54
N GLY A 64 -0.13 17.62 18.34
CA GLY A 64 -1.37 18.37 18.57
C GLY A 64 -2.46 18.05 17.56
#